data_AF-A0A965P3D4-F1
#
_entry.id   AF-A0A965P3D4-F1
#
_cell.length_a   1.000
_cell.length_b   1.000
_cell.length_c   1.000
_cell.angle_alpha   90.00
_cell.angle_beta   90.00
_cell.angle_gamma   90.00
#
_symmetry.space_group_name_H-M   'P 1'
#
loop_
_entity.id
_entity.type
_entity.pdbx_description
1 polymer ?
#
loop_
_entity_poly.entity_id
_entity_poly.type
_entity_poly.pdbx_seq_one_letter_code
_entity_poly.pdbx_strand_id
1 'polypeptide(L)'
;MGNVLYADSVNGTSGAAAFSPETASSTMIGAMGKATASNDDYVYVAPGHAETVTGAAGMTFSKAGIRWMGRGVGRNRPTITFSTSTAAQIIISGANQTFNNFVFDFTGIDAIVAAISITAADVAFEDCEFITNNATAGCVLGILTAATAARLRIENCRFLGVATNSGTTTTAQIQHEVGVDYLIRNCYFTGKMTQAILNATTILRGMIDSNRFVISTGTVAITMAAGSTPFITNNRINVPSGTAPIVAAAGFMAGNVYSAAAGVTAGTASTF
;
A
#
# COMPACT_ATOMS: atom_id res chain seq x y z
N MET A 1 -22.58 4.94 -19.68
CA MET A 1 -22.52 4.12 -18.46
C MET A 1 -21.36 3.16 -18.62
N GLY A 2 -20.53 3.00 -17.58
CA GLY A 2 -19.38 2.11 -17.62
C GLY A 2 -19.76 0.63 -17.71
N ASN A 3 -18.83 -0.16 -18.20
CA ASN A 3 -18.94 -1.61 -18.25
C ASN A 3 -18.81 -2.21 -16.86
N VAL A 4 -19.50 -3.32 -16.63
CA VAL A 4 -19.27 -4.18 -15.47
C VAL A 4 -18.52 -5.41 -15.93
N LEU A 5 -17.34 -5.62 -15.37
CA LEU A 5 -16.41 -6.66 -15.74
C LEU A 5 -16.11 -7.57 -14.56
N TYR A 6 -15.71 -8.81 -14.85
CA TYR A 6 -15.47 -9.84 -13.84
C TYR A 6 -14.11 -10.53 -14.04
N ALA A 7 -13.39 -10.74 -12.95
CA ALA A 7 -12.18 -11.54 -12.90
C ALA A 7 -12.28 -12.62 -11.81
N ASP A 8 -11.90 -13.84 -12.13
CA ASP A 8 -11.88 -14.99 -11.22
C ASP A 8 -10.77 -15.98 -11.65
N SER A 9 -9.71 -16.13 -10.86
CA SER A 9 -8.61 -17.04 -11.15
C SER A 9 -8.96 -18.51 -10.95
N VAL A 10 -10.07 -18.81 -10.27
CA VAL A 10 -10.51 -20.18 -9.94
C VAL A 10 -11.43 -20.71 -11.03
N ASN A 11 -12.45 -19.95 -11.42
CA ASN A 11 -13.47 -20.37 -12.39
C ASN A 11 -13.43 -19.60 -13.72
N GLY A 12 -12.65 -18.51 -13.79
CA GLY A 12 -12.56 -17.70 -14.99
C GLY A 12 -11.74 -18.36 -16.09
N THR A 13 -11.95 -17.89 -17.31
CA THR A 13 -11.28 -18.42 -18.50
C THR A 13 -10.42 -17.35 -19.16
N SER A 14 -9.24 -17.73 -19.65
CA SER A 14 -8.36 -16.82 -20.38
C SER A 14 -9.02 -16.37 -21.69
N GLY A 15 -9.01 -15.06 -21.96
CA GLY A 15 -9.60 -14.48 -23.16
C GLY A 15 -11.13 -14.34 -23.12
N ALA A 16 -11.80 -14.72 -22.03
CA ALA A 16 -13.24 -14.61 -21.86
C ALA A 16 -13.75 -13.16 -22.02
N ALA A 17 -15.04 -13.03 -22.32
CA ALA A 17 -15.66 -11.72 -22.56
C ALA A 17 -15.67 -10.82 -21.31
N ALA A 18 -15.64 -11.42 -20.11
CA ALA A 18 -15.60 -10.75 -18.81
C ALA A 18 -16.84 -9.92 -18.44
N PHE A 19 -17.93 -9.94 -19.23
CA PHE A 19 -19.14 -9.14 -18.96
C PHE A 19 -20.15 -9.82 -18.03
N SER A 20 -19.90 -11.06 -17.61
CA SER A 20 -20.70 -11.75 -16.60
C SER A 20 -19.81 -12.57 -15.66
N PRO A 21 -20.30 -12.92 -14.45
CA PRO A 21 -19.57 -13.81 -13.54
C PRO A 21 -19.22 -15.17 -14.17
N GLU A 22 -20.10 -15.73 -14.99
CA GLU A 22 -19.91 -17.03 -15.67
C GLU A 22 -18.92 -16.95 -16.82
N THR A 23 -18.65 -15.73 -17.31
CA THR A 23 -17.69 -15.44 -18.37
C THR A 23 -16.51 -14.62 -17.85
N ALA A 24 -16.21 -14.73 -16.55
CA ALA A 24 -15.13 -14.00 -15.90
C ALA A 24 -13.78 -14.30 -16.56
N SER A 25 -12.94 -13.28 -16.65
CA SER A 25 -11.55 -13.44 -17.07
C SER A 25 -10.75 -14.16 -15.97
N SER A 26 -9.86 -15.08 -16.35
CA SER A 26 -8.98 -15.75 -15.37
C SER A 26 -7.97 -14.81 -14.70
N THR A 27 -7.77 -13.60 -15.26
CA THR A 27 -6.86 -12.58 -14.71
C THR A 27 -7.50 -11.19 -14.71
N MET A 28 -7.06 -10.34 -13.79
CA MET A 28 -7.41 -8.92 -13.70
C MET A 28 -6.97 -8.17 -14.96
N ILE A 29 -5.77 -8.45 -15.47
CA ILE A 29 -5.27 -7.82 -16.70
C ILE A 29 -6.10 -8.26 -17.92
N GLY A 30 -6.54 -9.52 -17.97
CA GLY A 30 -7.46 -9.99 -18.99
C GLY A 30 -8.81 -9.25 -18.95
N ALA A 31 -9.36 -9.01 -17.75
CA ALA A 31 -10.57 -8.21 -17.57
C ALA A 31 -10.36 -6.75 -17.99
N MET A 32 -9.25 -6.11 -17.58
CA MET A 32 -8.88 -4.77 -18.06
C MET A 32 -8.76 -4.73 -19.58
N GLY A 33 -8.30 -5.80 -20.21
CA GLY A 33 -8.26 -5.94 -21.67
C GLY A 33 -9.59 -5.63 -22.33
N LYS A 34 -10.72 -5.94 -21.67
CA LYS A 34 -12.09 -5.69 -22.13
C LYS A 34 -12.66 -4.33 -21.70
N ALA A 35 -12.02 -3.65 -20.76
CA ALA A 35 -12.41 -2.32 -20.33
C ALA A 35 -12.18 -1.24 -21.40
N THR A 36 -12.90 -0.14 -21.31
CA THR A 36 -12.68 1.08 -22.08
C THR A 36 -12.11 2.16 -21.15
N ALA A 37 -11.01 2.78 -21.53
CA ALA A 37 -10.38 3.81 -20.70
C ALA A 37 -11.31 5.02 -20.52
N SER A 38 -11.36 5.57 -19.30
CA SER A 38 -12.17 6.72 -18.90
C SER A 38 -13.68 6.54 -19.14
N ASN A 39 -14.16 5.29 -19.07
CA ASN A 39 -15.57 4.97 -19.24
C ASN A 39 -16.28 4.69 -17.89
N ASP A 40 -15.62 4.93 -16.76
CA ASP A 40 -16.10 4.60 -15.40
C ASP A 40 -16.43 3.10 -15.24
N ASP A 41 -15.56 2.23 -15.78
CA ASP A 41 -15.74 0.79 -15.73
C ASP A 41 -15.51 0.24 -14.32
N TYR A 42 -16.30 -0.76 -13.93
CA TYR A 42 -16.15 -1.51 -12.68
C TYR A 42 -15.64 -2.91 -12.98
N VAL A 43 -14.60 -3.34 -12.27
CA VAL A 43 -14.11 -4.72 -12.34
C VAL A 43 -14.32 -5.39 -10.99
N TYR A 44 -15.24 -6.35 -10.93
CA TYR A 44 -15.43 -7.20 -9.77
C TYR A 44 -14.46 -8.37 -9.80
N VAL A 45 -13.67 -8.51 -8.75
CA VAL A 45 -12.71 -9.60 -8.61
C VAL A 45 -13.23 -10.58 -7.57
N ALA A 46 -13.40 -11.84 -7.98
CA ALA A 46 -14.10 -12.87 -7.21
C ALA A 46 -13.43 -13.18 -5.86
N PRO A 47 -14.19 -13.66 -4.86
CA PRO A 47 -13.62 -14.15 -3.62
C PRO A 47 -12.63 -15.29 -3.87
N GLY A 48 -11.46 -15.26 -3.22
CA GLY A 48 -10.41 -16.25 -3.36
C GLY A 48 -9.58 -16.13 -4.64
N HIS A 49 -9.83 -15.12 -5.48
CA HIS A 49 -9.00 -14.83 -6.65
C HIS A 49 -7.55 -14.57 -6.24
N ALA A 50 -6.61 -15.25 -6.89
CA ALA A 50 -5.19 -15.18 -6.61
C ALA A 50 -4.40 -14.95 -7.91
N GLU A 51 -3.52 -13.95 -7.91
CA GLU A 51 -2.54 -13.72 -8.97
C GLU A 51 -1.14 -13.59 -8.39
N THR A 52 -0.13 -13.99 -9.17
CA THR A 52 1.28 -13.89 -8.78
C THR A 52 2.06 -13.07 -9.81
N VAL A 53 2.75 -12.04 -9.32
CA VAL A 53 3.66 -11.19 -10.10
C VAL A 53 5.07 -11.80 -10.05
N THR A 54 5.64 -12.14 -11.20
CA THR A 54 6.93 -12.88 -11.28
C THR A 54 8.08 -12.06 -11.87
N GLY A 55 7.82 -10.86 -12.36
CA GLY A 55 8.82 -10.02 -13.02
C GLY A 55 8.45 -8.55 -13.06
N ALA A 56 9.39 -7.73 -13.53
CA ALA A 56 9.21 -6.29 -13.66
C ALA A 56 8.01 -5.97 -14.55
N ALA A 57 7.18 -5.01 -14.12
CA ALA A 57 5.92 -4.66 -14.77
C ALA A 57 4.97 -5.87 -14.99
N GLY A 58 5.12 -6.94 -14.20
CA GLY A 58 4.38 -8.19 -14.38
C GLY A 58 2.87 -8.05 -14.31
N MET A 59 2.37 -6.99 -13.65
CA MET A 59 1.00 -6.50 -13.81
C MET A 59 1.05 -5.00 -14.07
N THR A 60 0.45 -4.56 -15.18
CA THR A 60 0.36 -3.13 -15.51
C THR A 60 -1.09 -2.73 -15.71
N PHE A 61 -1.59 -1.88 -14.80
CA PHE A 61 -2.93 -1.29 -14.88
C PHE A 61 -2.87 0.03 -15.66
N SER A 62 -3.06 -0.06 -16.98
CA SER A 62 -2.80 1.05 -17.92
C SER A 62 -4.03 1.83 -18.37
N LYS A 63 -5.24 1.29 -18.22
CA LYS A 63 -6.47 1.96 -18.65
C LYS A 63 -7.03 2.84 -17.53
N ALA A 64 -7.22 4.12 -17.81
CA ALA A 64 -7.73 5.08 -16.83
C ALA A 64 -9.21 4.82 -16.47
N GLY A 65 -9.66 5.32 -15.32
CA GLY A 65 -11.08 5.37 -14.94
C GLY A 65 -11.68 4.00 -14.59
N ILE A 66 -10.91 3.11 -13.96
CA ILE A 66 -11.37 1.77 -13.57
C ILE A 66 -11.44 1.66 -12.05
N ARG A 67 -12.58 1.15 -11.56
CA ARG A 67 -12.78 0.80 -10.15
C ARG A 67 -12.67 -0.71 -9.96
N TRP A 68 -11.59 -1.13 -9.31
CA TRP A 68 -11.32 -2.50 -8.94
C TRP A 68 -11.98 -2.81 -7.60
N MET A 69 -12.93 -3.74 -7.62
CA MET A 69 -13.78 -4.06 -6.49
C MET A 69 -13.55 -5.51 -6.08
N GLY A 70 -12.67 -5.72 -5.10
CA GLY A 70 -12.41 -7.04 -4.55
C GLY A 70 -13.60 -7.57 -3.76
N ARG A 71 -13.98 -8.82 -4.01
CA ARG A 71 -15.08 -9.50 -3.31
C ARG A 71 -14.55 -10.51 -2.30
N GLY A 72 -15.36 -10.80 -1.27
CA GLY A 72 -14.98 -11.70 -0.19
C GLY A 72 -14.58 -10.96 1.08
N VAL A 73 -14.33 -11.76 2.13
CA VAL A 73 -14.06 -11.29 3.50
C VAL A 73 -12.86 -12.04 4.08
N GLY A 74 -12.16 -11.41 5.02
CA GLY A 74 -10.98 -12.01 5.65
C GLY A 74 -9.91 -12.39 4.62
N ARG A 75 -9.45 -13.65 4.65
CA ARG A 75 -8.45 -14.18 3.71
C ARG A 75 -9.03 -14.66 2.37
N ASN A 76 -10.36 -14.67 2.22
CA ASN A 76 -11.01 -14.93 0.92
C ASN A 76 -11.12 -13.67 0.05
N ARG A 77 -10.51 -12.56 0.47
CA ARG A 77 -10.36 -11.37 -0.40
C ARG A 77 -9.36 -11.67 -1.52
N PRO A 78 -9.46 -11.00 -2.69
CA PRO A 78 -8.53 -11.24 -3.77
C PRO A 78 -7.11 -10.89 -3.34
N THR A 79 -6.17 -11.79 -3.61
CA THR A 79 -4.80 -11.69 -3.14
C THR A 79 -3.83 -11.63 -4.31
N ILE A 80 -2.99 -10.59 -4.35
CA ILE A 80 -1.89 -10.49 -5.31
C ILE A 80 -0.58 -10.74 -4.57
N THR A 81 0.17 -11.73 -5.04
CA THR A 81 1.44 -12.19 -4.46
C THR A 81 2.61 -11.92 -5.39
N PHE A 82 3.84 -11.96 -4.87
CA PHE A 82 5.07 -11.72 -5.64
C PHE A 82 6.01 -12.92 -5.52
N SER A 83 6.68 -13.30 -6.61
CA SER A 83 7.63 -14.41 -6.62
C SER A 83 8.72 -14.22 -7.67
N THR A 84 9.67 -15.16 -7.72
CA THR A 84 10.70 -15.33 -8.77
C THR A 84 11.75 -14.22 -8.90
N SER A 85 11.38 -12.94 -8.84
CA SER A 85 12.26 -11.81 -9.11
C SER A 85 12.09 -10.69 -8.07
N THR A 86 13.19 -10.21 -7.49
CA THR A 86 13.19 -9.02 -6.62
C THR A 86 12.73 -7.75 -7.35
N ALA A 87 12.76 -7.74 -8.68
CA ALA A 87 12.21 -6.67 -9.51
C ALA A 87 10.72 -6.86 -9.85
N ALA A 88 10.05 -7.90 -9.33
CA ALA A 88 8.63 -8.11 -9.52
C ALA A 88 7.83 -6.89 -9.06
N GLN A 89 6.98 -6.37 -9.95
CA GLN A 89 6.36 -5.07 -9.76
C GLN A 89 4.99 -4.97 -10.41
N ILE A 90 4.07 -4.33 -9.69
CA ILE A 90 2.81 -3.81 -10.21
C ILE A 90 3.01 -2.36 -10.64
N ILE A 91 2.58 -2.00 -11.84
CA ILE A 91 2.60 -0.62 -12.34
C ILE A 91 1.16 -0.13 -12.49
N ILE A 92 0.86 1.03 -11.91
CA ILE A 92 -0.42 1.73 -12.11
C ILE A 92 -0.13 2.99 -12.93
N SER A 93 -0.40 2.90 -14.23
CA SER A 93 -0.13 3.95 -15.22
C SER A 93 -1.40 4.56 -15.83
N GLY A 94 -2.56 3.97 -15.58
CA GLY A 94 -3.85 4.60 -15.85
C GLY A 94 -4.26 5.53 -14.70
N ALA A 95 -4.70 6.75 -15.01
CA ALA A 95 -5.23 7.70 -14.03
C ALA A 95 -6.63 7.30 -13.52
N ASN A 96 -7.11 7.89 -12.43
CA ASN A 96 -8.46 7.66 -11.89
C ASN A 96 -8.73 6.16 -11.63
N GLN A 97 -7.81 5.48 -10.96
CA GLN A 97 -7.99 4.08 -10.59
C GLN A 97 -8.22 3.93 -9.10
N THR A 98 -9.18 3.11 -8.72
CA THR A 98 -9.46 2.79 -7.32
C THR A 98 -9.35 1.29 -7.10
N PHE A 99 -8.60 0.88 -6.09
CA PHE A 99 -8.53 -0.50 -5.62
C PHE A 99 -9.22 -0.59 -4.26
N ASN A 100 -10.32 -1.34 -4.21
CA ASN A 100 -11.08 -1.55 -2.99
C ASN A 100 -11.05 -3.02 -2.56
N ASN A 101 -10.82 -3.26 -1.26
CA ASN A 101 -10.93 -4.58 -0.63
C ASN A 101 -9.96 -5.67 -1.14
N PHE A 102 -8.72 -5.30 -1.53
CA PHE A 102 -7.68 -6.25 -1.96
C PHE A 102 -6.67 -6.59 -0.85
N VAL A 103 -6.03 -7.75 -0.95
CA VAL A 103 -4.82 -8.09 -0.20
C VAL A 103 -3.64 -8.08 -1.17
N PHE A 104 -2.60 -7.32 -0.84
CA PHE A 104 -1.33 -7.32 -1.57
C PHE A 104 -0.27 -7.93 -0.65
N ASP A 105 0.26 -9.09 -1.01
CA ASP A 105 1.26 -9.81 -0.21
C ASP A 105 2.63 -9.75 -0.88
N PHE A 106 3.49 -8.89 -0.33
CA PHE A 106 4.84 -8.64 -0.81
C PHE A 106 5.86 -9.64 -0.28
N THR A 107 5.42 -10.68 0.45
CA THR A 107 6.30 -11.54 1.25
C THR A 107 6.58 -12.91 0.62
N GLY A 108 6.13 -13.13 -0.63
CA GLY A 108 6.38 -14.38 -1.35
C GLY A 108 7.85 -14.62 -1.71
N ILE A 109 8.67 -13.56 -1.75
CA ILE A 109 10.14 -13.61 -1.76
C ILE A 109 10.70 -12.42 -0.99
N ASP A 110 11.97 -12.49 -0.58
CA ASP A 110 12.65 -11.37 0.07
C ASP A 110 13.14 -10.31 -0.93
N ALA A 111 13.34 -9.08 -0.44
CA ALA A 111 13.98 -7.98 -1.15
C ALA A 111 13.26 -7.49 -2.42
N ILE A 112 11.92 -7.55 -2.46
CA ILE A 112 11.14 -6.85 -3.50
C ILE A 112 11.48 -5.36 -3.48
N VAL A 113 12.06 -4.83 -4.56
CA VAL A 113 12.63 -3.47 -4.59
C VAL A 113 11.54 -2.40 -4.45
N ALA A 114 10.49 -2.48 -5.27
CA ALA A 114 9.33 -1.61 -5.20
C ALA A 114 8.09 -2.36 -5.71
N ALA A 115 7.24 -2.81 -4.80
CA ALA A 115 6.15 -3.74 -5.11
C ALA A 115 5.07 -3.09 -5.99
N ILE A 116 4.68 -1.85 -5.68
CA ILE A 116 3.69 -1.08 -6.45
C ILE A 116 4.30 0.26 -6.84
N SER A 117 4.36 0.53 -8.15
CA SER A 117 4.79 1.82 -8.69
C SER A 117 3.61 2.56 -9.32
N ILE A 118 3.35 3.76 -8.82
CA ILE A 118 2.28 4.64 -9.29
C ILE A 118 2.89 5.71 -10.18
N THR A 119 2.48 5.71 -11.45
CA THR A 119 2.98 6.64 -12.46
C THR A 119 1.90 7.59 -13.00
N ALA A 120 0.66 7.47 -12.51
CA ALA A 120 -0.49 8.28 -12.89
C ALA A 120 -1.18 8.96 -11.70
N ALA A 121 -1.96 10.00 -11.99
CA ALA A 121 -2.70 10.76 -11.00
C ALA A 121 -4.00 10.05 -10.57
N ASP A 122 -4.55 10.49 -9.43
CA ASP A 122 -5.87 10.09 -8.94
C ASP A 122 -6.02 8.59 -8.72
N VAL A 123 -4.95 7.97 -8.22
CA VAL A 123 -4.97 6.57 -7.78
C VAL A 123 -5.42 6.52 -6.33
N ALA A 124 -6.27 5.55 -6.00
CA ALA A 124 -6.81 5.36 -4.67
C ALA A 124 -6.71 3.89 -4.23
N PHE A 125 -6.32 3.68 -2.98
CA PHE A 125 -6.46 2.40 -2.27
C PHE A 125 -7.41 2.60 -1.10
N GLU A 126 -8.45 1.79 -1.06
CA GLU A 126 -9.52 1.90 -0.06
C GLU A 126 -9.76 0.52 0.56
N ASP A 127 -9.78 0.43 1.89
CA ASP A 127 -10.00 -0.81 2.64
C ASP A 127 -9.03 -1.96 2.29
N CYS A 128 -7.88 -1.67 1.68
CA CYS A 128 -6.88 -2.65 1.28
C CYS A 128 -5.98 -3.10 2.45
N GLU A 129 -5.44 -4.32 2.35
CA GLU A 129 -4.39 -4.82 3.24
C GLU A 129 -3.10 -5.07 2.45
N PHE A 130 -1.97 -4.60 2.97
CA PHE A 130 -0.63 -4.77 2.42
C PHE A 130 0.20 -5.56 3.42
N ILE A 131 0.60 -6.78 3.08
CA ILE A 131 1.52 -7.58 3.89
C ILE A 131 2.92 -7.30 3.35
N THR A 132 3.69 -6.57 4.13
CA THR A 132 4.95 -5.94 3.67
C THR A 132 6.20 -6.69 4.10
N ASN A 133 6.10 -7.45 5.20
CA ASN A 133 7.14 -8.36 5.64
C ASN A 133 6.56 -9.48 6.51
N ASN A 134 7.26 -10.61 6.52
CA ASN A 134 7.05 -11.75 7.40
C ASN A 134 8.37 -12.09 8.13
N ALA A 135 8.46 -13.24 8.78
CA ALA A 135 9.63 -13.60 9.58
C ALA A 135 10.94 -13.71 8.78
N THR A 136 10.87 -13.97 7.46
CA THR A 136 12.03 -14.27 6.61
C THR A 136 12.12 -13.44 5.34
N ALA A 137 11.08 -12.68 5.00
CA ALA A 137 10.99 -11.91 3.77
C ALA A 137 10.38 -10.53 4.02
N GLY A 138 10.84 -9.52 3.28
CA GLY A 138 10.22 -8.19 3.24
C GLY A 138 10.47 -7.47 1.92
N CYS A 139 9.59 -6.53 1.59
CA CYS A 139 9.88 -5.57 0.53
C CYS A 139 10.80 -4.46 1.04
N VAL A 140 11.62 -3.89 0.15
CA VAL A 140 12.34 -2.63 0.40
C VAL A 140 11.35 -1.48 0.41
N LEU A 141 10.53 -1.36 -0.65
CA LEU A 141 9.46 -0.36 -0.78
C LEU A 141 8.13 -1.04 -1.10
N GLY A 142 7.09 -0.67 -0.35
CA GLY A 142 5.72 -1.13 -0.61
C GLY A 142 5.10 -0.40 -1.79
N ILE A 143 4.68 0.84 -1.57
CA ILE A 143 4.13 1.73 -2.59
C ILE A 143 5.15 2.83 -2.89
N LEU A 144 5.45 3.02 -4.18
CA LEU A 144 6.31 4.07 -4.69
C LEU A 144 5.52 4.97 -5.64
N THR A 145 5.50 6.27 -5.40
CA THR A 145 5.06 7.23 -6.43
C THR A 145 6.25 7.58 -7.33
N ALA A 146 6.24 7.12 -8.58
CA ALA A 146 7.40 7.19 -9.46
C ALA A 146 7.28 8.25 -10.59
N ALA A 147 6.08 8.74 -10.91
CA ALA A 147 5.88 9.80 -11.91
C ALA A 147 4.70 10.73 -11.57
N THR A 148 3.69 10.88 -12.43
CA THR A 148 2.61 11.89 -12.28
C THR A 148 1.57 11.59 -11.19
N ALA A 149 1.98 11.07 -10.03
CA ALA A 149 1.15 10.60 -8.93
C ALA A 149 0.51 11.70 -8.06
N ALA A 150 -0.07 12.72 -8.71
CA ALA A 150 -0.88 13.72 -8.01
C ALA A 150 -2.17 13.11 -7.45
N ARG A 151 -2.65 13.62 -6.31
CA ARG A 151 -3.93 13.25 -5.69
C ARG A 151 -4.04 11.76 -5.30
N LEU A 152 -2.92 11.15 -4.90
CA LEU A 152 -2.92 9.80 -4.34
C LEU A 152 -3.79 9.75 -3.08
N ARG A 153 -4.67 8.76 -2.98
CA ARG A 153 -5.48 8.49 -1.78
C ARG A 153 -5.17 7.10 -1.23
N ILE A 154 -4.90 7.02 0.06
CA ILE A 154 -4.76 5.75 0.79
C ILE A 154 -5.61 5.90 2.05
N GLU A 155 -6.76 5.22 2.08
CA GLU A 155 -7.76 5.39 3.13
C GLU A 155 -8.23 4.05 3.67
N ASN A 156 -8.36 3.97 5.00
CA ASN A 156 -8.84 2.76 5.70
C ASN A 156 -7.98 1.50 5.43
N CYS A 157 -6.72 1.67 5.05
CA CYS A 157 -5.84 0.58 4.71
C CYS A 157 -5.05 0.04 5.91
N ARG A 158 -4.59 -1.20 5.80
CA ARG A 158 -3.71 -1.86 6.77
C ARG A 158 -2.41 -2.25 6.11
N PHE A 159 -1.32 -1.90 6.75
CA PHE A 159 0.05 -2.09 6.33
C PHE A 159 0.70 -2.94 7.41
N LEU A 160 0.83 -4.24 7.14
CA LEU A 160 1.12 -5.27 8.12
C LEU A 160 2.51 -5.86 7.92
N GLY A 161 3.16 -6.13 9.03
CA GLY A 161 4.47 -6.73 9.12
C GLY A 161 4.73 -7.25 10.52
N VAL A 162 5.72 -8.12 10.65
CA VAL A 162 6.13 -8.72 11.92
C VAL A 162 7.15 -7.83 12.63
N ALA A 163 7.27 -7.95 13.95
CA ALA A 163 8.23 -7.14 14.72
C ALA A 163 9.69 -7.50 14.44
N THR A 164 9.94 -8.78 14.13
CA THR A 164 11.25 -9.34 13.81
C THR A 164 11.20 -10.04 12.47
N ASN A 165 12.15 -9.72 11.60
CA ASN A 165 12.32 -10.29 10.28
C ASN A 165 13.83 -10.50 10.06
N SER A 166 14.25 -11.68 9.62
CA SER A 166 15.64 -12.01 9.28
C SER A 166 16.04 -11.60 7.85
N GLY A 167 15.07 -11.39 6.97
CA GLY A 167 15.24 -10.82 5.64
C GLY A 167 15.28 -9.30 5.62
N THR A 168 14.88 -8.75 4.49
CA THR A 168 14.94 -7.32 4.19
C THR A 168 14.05 -6.51 5.11
N THR A 169 14.62 -5.43 5.65
CA THR A 169 13.87 -4.43 6.42
C THR A 169 13.17 -3.49 5.45
N THR A 170 11.86 -3.30 5.62
CA THR A 170 11.11 -2.35 4.79
C THR A 170 11.61 -0.94 5.02
N THR A 171 12.15 -0.30 3.99
CA THR A 171 12.65 1.07 4.08
C THR A 171 11.48 2.03 4.23
N ALA A 172 10.43 1.87 3.42
CA ALA A 172 9.19 2.61 3.56
C ALA A 172 8.01 1.76 3.09
N GLN A 173 6.89 1.81 3.84
CA GLN A 173 5.63 1.21 3.38
C GLN A 173 5.08 2.03 2.21
N ILE A 174 5.19 3.36 2.31
CA ILE A 174 4.84 4.33 1.27
C ILE A 174 6.02 5.30 1.09
N GLN A 175 6.59 5.32 -0.10
CA GLN A 175 7.60 6.30 -0.51
C GLN A 175 7.03 7.19 -1.61
N HIS A 176 7.03 8.48 -1.33
CA HIS A 176 6.68 9.51 -2.28
C HIS A 176 7.92 10.16 -2.89
N GLU A 177 8.17 9.95 -4.18
CA GLU A 177 9.21 10.67 -4.93
C GLU A 177 8.66 11.79 -5.81
N VAL A 178 7.35 11.83 -6.03
CA VAL A 178 6.71 12.80 -6.92
C VAL A 178 5.20 12.79 -6.71
N GLY A 179 4.56 13.92 -6.98
CA GLY A 179 3.13 14.12 -6.82
C GLY A 179 2.85 15.41 -6.07
N VAL A 180 1.57 15.64 -5.77
CA VAL A 180 1.03 16.72 -4.94
C VAL A 180 -0.35 16.29 -4.44
N ASP A 181 -0.87 16.94 -3.40
CA ASP A 181 -2.27 16.76 -2.96
C ASP A 181 -2.62 15.34 -2.49
N TYR A 182 -1.67 14.64 -1.85
CA TYR A 182 -1.88 13.27 -1.38
C TYR A 182 -2.65 13.21 -0.06
N LEU A 183 -3.39 12.13 0.15
CA LEU A 183 -4.16 11.85 1.36
C LEU A 183 -3.83 10.45 1.88
N ILE A 184 -3.36 10.37 3.13
CA ILE A 184 -3.17 9.11 3.86
C ILE A 184 -3.97 9.22 5.16
N ARG A 185 -5.09 8.49 5.24
CA ARG A 185 -6.04 8.65 6.36
C ARG A 185 -6.53 7.32 6.92
N ASN A 186 -6.72 7.29 8.24
CA ASN A 186 -7.33 6.17 8.96
C ASN A 186 -6.67 4.81 8.63
N CYS A 187 -5.36 4.83 8.40
CA CYS A 187 -4.58 3.65 8.08
C CYS A 187 -3.86 3.11 9.33
N TYR A 188 -3.60 1.82 9.35
CA TYR A 188 -2.80 1.16 10.39
C TYR A 188 -1.50 0.62 9.80
N PHE A 189 -0.35 1.03 10.35
CA PHE A 189 0.98 0.61 9.93
C PHE A 189 1.65 -0.16 11.07
N THR A 190 2.17 -1.37 10.82
CA THR A 190 2.90 -2.16 11.80
C THR A 190 3.99 -3.02 11.17
N GLY A 191 5.07 -3.26 11.92
CA GLY A 191 6.12 -4.21 11.55
C GLY A 191 7.55 -3.65 11.57
N LYS A 192 8.50 -4.47 11.12
CA LYS A 192 9.92 -4.12 10.98
C LYS A 192 10.11 -3.20 9.77
N MET A 193 10.34 -1.92 10.04
CA MET A 193 10.54 -0.92 9.00
C MET A 193 11.42 0.22 9.50
N THR A 194 12.11 0.90 8.58
CA THR A 194 12.86 2.13 8.86
C THR A 194 11.91 3.30 9.12
N GLN A 195 10.87 3.43 8.31
CA GLN A 195 9.75 4.34 8.49
C GLN A 195 8.51 3.83 7.76
N ALA A 196 7.32 4.32 8.11
CA ALA A 196 6.10 3.96 7.41
C ALA A 196 5.90 4.82 6.17
N ILE A 197 6.04 6.15 6.32
CA ILE A 197 5.81 7.12 5.25
C ILE A 197 7.08 7.95 5.04
N LEU A 198 7.54 8.03 3.79
CA LEU A 198 8.67 8.84 3.36
C LEU A 198 8.26 9.75 2.20
N ASN A 199 8.45 11.05 2.32
CA ASN A 199 8.59 11.91 1.14
C ASN A 199 10.08 12.08 0.86
N ALA A 200 10.58 11.36 -0.14
CA ALA A 200 11.98 11.40 -0.54
C ALA A 200 12.34 12.72 -1.25
N THR A 201 11.34 13.38 -1.84
CA THR A 201 11.46 14.68 -2.51
C THR A 201 10.46 15.67 -1.93
N THR A 202 10.55 16.94 -2.35
CA THR A 202 9.61 17.98 -1.91
C THR A 202 8.24 17.77 -2.53
N ILE A 203 7.25 17.48 -1.67
CA ILE A 203 5.87 17.22 -2.08
C ILE A 203 4.92 18.04 -1.21
N LEU A 204 3.99 18.73 -1.86
CA LEU A 204 3.17 19.76 -1.22
C LEU A 204 1.72 19.31 -1.06
N ARG A 205 1.02 19.99 -0.13
CA ARG A 205 -0.43 19.84 0.11
C ARG A 205 -0.85 18.42 0.50
N GLY A 206 0.07 17.68 1.12
CA GLY A 206 -0.22 16.37 1.68
C GLY A 206 -1.05 16.43 2.96
N MET A 207 -1.90 15.44 3.18
CA MET A 207 -2.64 15.25 4.42
C MET A 207 -2.37 13.85 4.98
N ILE A 208 -1.80 13.78 6.18
CA ILE A 208 -1.56 12.52 6.90
C ILE A 208 -2.33 12.61 8.23
N ASP A 209 -3.50 11.98 8.28
CA ASP A 209 -4.45 12.19 9.37
C ASP A 209 -5.03 10.90 9.97
N SER A 210 -5.19 10.89 11.29
CA SER A 210 -5.91 9.83 12.02
C SER A 210 -5.33 8.42 11.80
N ASN A 211 -4.04 8.31 11.47
CA ASN A 211 -3.38 7.03 11.28
C ASN A 211 -2.80 6.48 12.60
N ARG A 212 -2.58 5.17 12.64
CA ARG A 212 -1.91 4.50 13.76
C ARG A 212 -0.67 3.78 13.29
N PHE A 213 0.44 4.00 13.99
CA PHE A 213 1.76 3.46 13.66
C PHE A 213 2.30 2.63 14.82
N VAL A 214 2.80 1.44 14.51
CA VAL A 214 3.54 0.56 15.42
C VAL A 214 4.82 0.13 14.71
N ILE A 215 5.82 1.00 14.77
CA ILE A 215 7.13 0.76 14.16
C ILE A 215 7.90 -0.17 15.10
N SER A 216 8.47 -1.27 14.60
CA SER A 216 9.14 -2.25 15.46
C SER A 216 10.66 -2.04 15.60
N THR A 217 11.30 -1.38 14.64
CA THR A 217 12.77 -1.22 14.63
C THR A 217 13.25 0.20 14.29
N GLY A 218 12.61 0.89 13.35
CA GLY A 218 12.91 2.28 13.04
C GLY A 218 12.56 3.23 14.18
N THR A 219 13.19 4.41 14.19
CA THR A 219 12.96 5.47 15.20
C THR A 219 11.99 6.54 14.71
N VAL A 220 11.58 6.47 13.44
CA VAL A 220 10.74 7.45 12.77
C VAL A 220 9.56 6.74 12.11
N ALA A 221 8.36 7.31 12.22
CA ALA A 221 7.18 6.83 11.51
C ALA A 221 6.96 7.59 10.19
N ILE A 222 7.17 8.91 10.22
CA ILE A 222 6.89 9.82 9.10
C ILE A 222 8.10 10.72 8.86
N THR A 223 8.66 10.68 7.66
CA THR A 223 9.78 11.54 7.25
C THR A 223 9.41 12.33 6.00
N MET A 224 9.48 13.66 6.09
CA MET A 224 9.16 14.57 5.00
C MET A 224 10.43 15.32 4.57
N ALA A 225 10.68 15.40 3.27
CA ALA A 225 11.73 16.27 2.74
C ALA A 225 11.49 17.73 3.17
N ALA A 226 12.58 18.49 3.38
CA ALA A 226 12.54 19.80 4.05
C ALA A 226 11.60 20.84 3.40
N GLY A 227 11.42 20.79 2.07
CA GLY A 227 10.51 21.69 1.35
C GLY A 227 9.04 21.25 1.35
N SER A 228 8.72 20.08 1.90
CA SER A 228 7.35 19.55 1.93
C SER A 228 6.53 20.28 2.99
N THR A 229 5.30 20.68 2.63
CA THR A 229 4.37 21.40 3.52
C THR A 229 3.10 20.57 3.80
N PRO A 230 3.20 19.39 4.43
CA PRO A 230 2.04 18.56 4.74
C PRO A 230 1.26 19.08 5.95
N PHE A 231 0.01 18.65 6.06
CA PHE A 231 -0.79 18.68 7.27
C PHE A 231 -0.73 17.30 7.93
N ILE A 232 -0.02 17.17 9.05
CA ILE A 232 0.16 15.91 9.78
C ILE A 232 -0.57 16.02 11.10
N THR A 233 -1.73 15.36 11.24
CA THR A 233 -2.62 15.56 12.38
C THR A 233 -3.22 14.29 12.95
N ASN A 234 -3.54 14.30 14.25
CA ASN A 234 -4.31 13.25 14.93
C ASN A 234 -3.74 11.82 14.81
N ASN A 235 -2.45 11.68 14.52
CA ASN A 235 -1.81 10.38 14.38
C ASN A 235 -1.39 9.83 15.75
N ARG A 236 -1.44 8.50 15.90
CA ARG A 236 -0.97 7.78 17.10
C ARG A 236 0.24 6.92 16.76
N ILE A 237 1.39 7.23 17.34
CA ILE A 237 2.66 6.64 16.92
C ILE A 237 3.30 5.89 18.08
N ASN A 238 3.70 4.65 17.85
CA ASN A 238 4.60 3.92 18.73
C ASN A 238 5.88 3.58 17.97
N VAL A 239 7.02 3.97 18.53
CA VAL A 239 8.37 3.63 18.03
C VAL A 239 9.19 3.01 19.18
N PRO A 240 10.12 2.08 18.89
CA PRO A 240 10.95 1.44 19.91
C PRO A 240 11.83 2.44 20.67
N SER A 241 12.30 3.49 20.00
CA SER A 241 13.20 4.50 20.56
C SER A 241 13.22 5.76 19.70
N GLY A 242 13.98 6.78 20.14
CA GLY A 242 14.11 8.07 19.46
C GLY A 242 13.24 9.17 20.08
N THR A 243 13.51 10.41 19.70
CA THR A 243 12.78 11.60 20.22
C THR A 243 11.99 12.34 19.15
N ALA A 244 12.19 12.00 17.87
CA ALA A 244 11.56 12.66 16.72
C ALA A 244 10.90 11.64 15.79
N PRO A 245 9.76 11.04 16.18
CA PRO A 245 9.07 10.05 15.35
C PRO A 245 8.38 10.64 14.11
N ILE A 246 8.34 11.97 14.00
CA ILE A 246 7.92 12.70 12.81
C ILE A 246 9.01 13.72 12.48
N VAL A 247 9.48 13.73 11.24
CA VAL A 247 10.43 14.72 10.71
C VAL A 247 9.72 15.51 9.62
N ALA A 248 9.36 16.77 9.87
CA ALA A 248 8.67 17.63 8.91
C ALA A 248 9.02 19.11 9.11
N ALA A 249 10.13 19.57 8.52
CA ALA A 249 10.68 20.91 8.78
C ALA A 249 9.71 22.07 8.44
N ALA A 250 8.92 21.93 7.37
CA ALA A 250 7.95 22.94 6.92
C ALA A 250 6.49 22.46 7.04
N GLY A 251 6.24 21.34 7.72
CA GLY A 251 4.91 20.77 7.88
C GLY A 251 4.14 21.37 9.05
N PHE A 252 2.81 21.42 8.92
CA PHE A 252 1.94 21.70 10.05
C PHE A 252 1.73 20.41 10.86
N MET A 253 1.96 20.47 12.17
CA MET A 253 1.91 19.32 13.06
C MET A 253 1.03 19.63 14.28
N ALA A 254 -0.11 18.96 14.42
CA ALA A 254 -1.01 19.16 15.56
C ALA A 254 -1.77 17.88 15.96
N GLY A 255 -2.04 17.70 17.25
CA GLY A 255 -2.85 16.57 17.74
C GLY A 255 -2.23 15.18 17.57
N ASN A 256 -0.96 15.09 17.15
CA ASN A 256 -0.24 13.82 17.08
C ASN A 256 0.24 13.43 18.49
N VAL A 257 0.10 12.14 18.82
CA VAL A 257 0.58 11.57 20.08
C VAL A 257 1.58 10.48 19.74
N TYR A 258 2.71 10.46 20.43
CA TYR A 258 3.69 9.40 20.27
C TYR A 258 4.12 8.79 21.61
N SER A 259 4.48 7.52 21.58
CA SER A 259 5.26 6.83 22.59
C SER A 259 6.57 6.37 21.95
N ALA A 260 7.69 6.72 22.58
CA ALA A 260 9.01 6.23 22.22
C ALA A 260 9.65 5.66 23.48
N ALA A 261 10.18 4.43 23.42
CA ALA A 261 10.77 3.74 24.57
C ALA A 261 9.85 3.62 25.82
N ALA A 262 8.53 3.82 25.69
CA ALA A 262 7.60 3.91 26.83
C ALA A 262 6.72 2.66 26.95
N GLY A 263 7.11 1.78 27.88
CA GLY A 263 6.38 0.59 28.30
C GLY A 263 7.06 -0.12 29.47
N VAL A 264 7.18 0.57 30.61
CA VAL A 264 7.60 0.06 31.95
C VAL A 264 9.06 -0.44 32.00
N THR A 265 9.96 0.33 32.62
CA THR A 265 11.17 -0.23 33.24
C THR A 265 10.74 -1.45 34.04
N ALA A 266 11.28 -2.63 33.77
CA ALA A 266 11.04 -3.81 34.59
C ALA A 266 11.25 -3.42 36.06
N GLY A 267 10.17 -3.21 36.79
CA GLY A 267 10.24 -3.05 38.23
C GLY A 267 10.70 -4.40 38.75
N THR A 268 11.95 -4.49 39.17
CA THR A 268 12.44 -5.61 39.94
C THR A 268 11.44 -5.82 41.08
N ALA A 269 10.79 -6.98 41.12
CA ALA A 269 10.03 -7.36 42.30
C ALA A 269 11.03 -7.41 43.46
N SER A 270 11.00 -6.40 44.34
CA SER A 270 11.71 -6.48 45.62
C SER A 270 10.98 -7.53 46.46
N THR A 271 11.56 -8.71 46.55
CA THR A 271 11.18 -9.69 47.56
C THR A 271 11.57 -9.15 48.93
N PHE A 272 10.58 -8.88 49.78
CA PHE A 272 10.74 -8.96 51.22
C PHE A 272 10.44 -10.39 51.67
#